data_AF-A0A922T1W4-F1
#
_entry.id   AF-A0A922T1W4-F1
#
_cell.length_a   1.000
_cell.length_b   1.000
_cell.length_c   1.000
_cell.angle_alpha   90.00
_cell.angle_beta   90.00
_cell.angle_gamma   90.00
#
_symmetry.space_group_name_H-M   'P 1'
#
loop_
_entity.id
_entity.type
_entity.pdbx_description
1 polymer ?
#
loop_
_entity_poly.entity_id
_entity_poly.type
_entity_poly.pdbx_seq_one_letter_code
_entity_poly.pdbx_strand_id
1 'polypeptide(L)'
;MLWIKHKIVRYLQKQESIYLTYQLKCFLKIKYKRNYLIVRVDGKIKDYFDGFETDFWLNKEVCFRGHHATFIAELFDKNLNDFELCQKS
;
A
#
# COMPACT_ATOMS: atom_id res chain seq x y z
N MET A 1 -3.42 -17.36 1.40
CA MET A 1 -2.84 -16.00 1.30
C MET A 1 -3.80 -14.98 0.66
N LEU A 2 -4.47 -15.33 -0.46
CA LEU A 2 -5.39 -14.44 -1.20
C LEU A 2 -6.53 -13.83 -0.36
N TRP A 3 -7.14 -14.63 0.53
CA TRP A 3 -8.21 -14.16 1.42
C TRP A 3 -7.80 -13.02 2.35
N ILE A 4 -6.53 -12.99 2.78
CA ILE A 4 -6.00 -11.91 3.63
C ILE A 4 -5.86 -10.63 2.81
N LYS A 5 -5.38 -10.73 1.56
CA LYS A 5 -5.29 -9.60 0.63
C LYS A 5 -6.64 -8.94 0.38
N HIS A 6 -7.70 -9.73 0.10
CA HIS A 6 -9.07 -9.19 -0.03
C HIS A 6 -9.58 -8.51 1.25
N LYS A 7 -9.29 -9.05 2.44
CA LYS A 7 -9.66 -8.40 3.71
C LYS A 7 -8.98 -7.05 3.89
N ILE A 8 -7.75 -6.91 3.42
CA ILE A 8 -7.00 -5.66 3.46
C ILE A 8 -7.59 -4.66 2.48
N VAL A 9 -7.83 -5.06 1.23
CA VAL A 9 -8.46 -4.19 0.22
C VAL A 9 -9.81 -3.68 0.70
N ARG A 10 -10.68 -4.57 1.22
CA ARG A 10 -11.98 -4.17 1.79
C ARG A 10 -11.86 -3.20 2.97
N TYR A 11 -10.77 -3.29 3.74
CA TYR A 11 -10.51 -2.32 4.80
C TYR A 11 -10.12 -0.96 4.23
N LEU A 12 -9.20 -0.94 3.25
CA LEU A 12 -8.73 0.29 2.59
C LEU A 12 -9.88 1.03 1.91
N GLN A 13 -10.79 0.30 1.24
CA GLN A 13 -12.00 0.86 0.62
C GLN A 13 -12.93 1.58 1.60
N LYS A 14 -12.82 1.30 2.90
CA LYS A 14 -13.63 1.94 3.96
C LYS A 14 -12.92 3.09 4.66
N GLN A 15 -11.66 3.37 4.32
CA GLN A 15 -10.92 4.45 4.95
C GLN A 15 -11.11 5.76 4.17
N GLU A 16 -11.37 6.85 4.88
CA GLU A 16 -11.37 8.20 4.29
C GLU A 16 -9.96 8.66 3.89
N SER A 17 -8.94 8.05 4.50
CA SER A 17 -7.54 8.34 4.23
C SER A 17 -6.66 7.09 4.30
N ILE A 18 -5.65 7.05 3.43
CA ILE A 18 -4.65 5.99 3.38
C ILE A 18 -3.28 6.63 3.53
N TYR A 19 -2.53 6.14 4.50
CA TYR A 19 -1.18 6.62 4.78
C TYR A 19 -0.19 5.59 4.25
N LEU A 20 0.74 6.06 3.40
CA LEU A 20 1.77 5.24 2.77
C LEU A 20 3.15 5.76 3.17
N THR A 21 4.10 4.87 3.40
CA THR A 21 5.52 5.20 3.57
C THR A 21 6.36 4.22 2.76
N TYR A 22 7.45 4.72 2.18
CA TYR A 22 8.41 3.92 1.41
C TYR A 22 9.67 3.67 2.23
N GLN A 23 10.07 2.39 2.36
CA GLN A 23 11.31 2.01 3.04
C GLN A 23 12.09 0.97 2.22
N LEU A 24 13.41 1.11 2.20
CA LEU A 24 14.38 0.21 1.55
C LEU A 24 13.94 -1.26 1.57
N LYS A 25 13.63 -1.82 0.39
CA LYS A 25 13.18 -3.22 0.15
C LYS A 25 11.78 -3.60 0.68
N CYS A 26 11.09 -2.69 1.37
CA CYS A 26 9.74 -2.80 1.90
C CYS A 26 8.88 -1.70 1.28
N PHE A 27 8.35 -1.98 0.10
CA PHE A 27 7.95 -0.92 -0.82
C PHE A 27 6.78 -0.05 -0.33
N LEU A 28 5.87 -0.55 0.51
CA LEU A 28 4.78 0.27 1.06
C LEU A 28 4.44 -0.14 2.48
N LYS A 29 4.45 0.80 3.42
CA LYS A 29 3.88 0.64 4.76
C LYS A 29 2.51 1.31 4.82
N ILE A 30 1.46 0.53 5.04
CA ILE A 30 0.07 0.98 5.04
C ILE A 30 -0.53 0.88 6.45
N LYS A 31 -1.19 1.93 6.92
CA LYS A 31 -1.89 1.88 8.22
C LYS A 31 -3.14 0.97 8.13
N TYR A 32 -3.20 -0.04 8.98
CA TYR A 32 -4.31 -1.00 9.08
C TYR A 32 -4.75 -1.17 10.54
N LYS A 33 -5.93 -0.66 10.86
CA LYS A 33 -6.45 -0.57 12.23
C LYS A 33 -5.43 0.14 13.14
N ARG A 34 -4.92 -0.56 14.17
CA ARG A 34 -3.89 -0.08 15.10
C ARG A 34 -2.46 -0.45 14.70
N ASN A 35 -2.29 -1.19 13.60
CA ASN A 35 -1.01 -1.72 13.15
C ASN A 35 -0.64 -1.16 11.78
N TYR A 36 0.57 -1.47 11.32
CA TYR A 36 1.00 -1.22 9.96
C TYR A 36 1.18 -2.52 9.21
N LEU A 37 0.78 -2.54 7.95
CA LEU A 37 1.06 -3.61 7.01
C LEU A 37 2.27 -3.20 6.19
N ILE A 38 3.26 -4.07 6.12
CA ILE A 38 4.39 -3.88 5.21
C ILE A 38 4.09 -4.70 3.97
N VAL A 39 4.13 -4.04 2.82
CA VAL A 39 3.77 -4.60 1.54
C VAL A 39 4.98 -4.48 0.62
N ARG A 40 5.31 -5.59 -0.05
CA ARG A 40 6.16 -5.58 -1.23
C ARG A 40 5.26 -5.43 -2.45
N VAL A 41 5.43 -4.40 -3.26
CA VAL A 41 4.78 -4.28 -4.57
C VAL A 41 5.75 -4.75 -5.64
N ASP A 42 5.21 -5.41 -6.66
CA ASP A 42 5.94 -5.94 -7.82
C ASP A 42 5.08 -5.70 -9.08
N GLY A 43 5.56 -6.06 -10.26
CA GLY A 43 4.76 -6.01 -11.49
C GLY A 43 4.14 -4.64 -11.80
N LYS A 44 2.90 -4.62 -12.33
CA LYS A 44 2.27 -3.41 -12.87
C LYS A 44 1.93 -2.35 -11.82
N ILE A 45 1.69 -2.77 -10.58
CA ILE A 45 1.39 -1.83 -9.50
C ILE A 45 2.63 -1.01 -9.11
N LYS A 46 3.84 -1.50 -9.37
CA LYS A 46 5.10 -0.81 -9.07
C LYS A 46 5.21 0.53 -9.83
N ASP A 47 4.84 0.55 -11.11
CA ASP A 47 4.95 1.74 -11.97
C ASP A 47 4.15 2.95 -11.44
N TYR A 48 3.04 2.71 -10.72
CA TYR A 48 2.24 3.76 -10.08
C TYR A 48 2.95 4.43 -8.90
N PHE A 49 4.03 3.81 -8.43
CA PHE A 49 4.77 4.17 -7.23
C PHE A 49 6.25 4.51 -7.50
N ASP A 50 6.75 4.34 -8.72
CA ASP A 50 8.14 4.66 -9.11
C ASP A 50 8.54 6.10 -8.77
N GLY A 51 7.62 7.07 -8.87
CA GLY A 51 7.87 8.47 -8.48
C GLY A 51 8.14 8.69 -6.98
N PHE A 52 7.83 7.70 -6.14
CA PHE A 52 8.07 7.70 -4.70
C PHE A 52 9.37 6.98 -4.29
N GLU A 53 10.11 6.40 -5.23
CA GLU A 53 11.39 5.74 -4.93
C GLU A 53 12.57 6.74 -4.77
N THR A 54 12.32 8.05 -4.86
CA THR A 54 13.36 9.08 -4.69
C THR A 54 13.70 9.31 -3.22
N ASP A 55 14.94 9.76 -2.95
CA ASP A 55 15.43 10.13 -1.60
C ASP A 55 14.52 11.12 -0.88
N PHE A 56 13.77 11.93 -1.62
CA PHE A 56 12.80 12.86 -1.06
C PHE A 56 11.66 12.16 -0.31
N TRP A 57 11.22 10.99 -0.77
CA TRP A 57 10.08 10.25 -0.21
C TRP A 57 10.49 9.11 0.72
N LEU A 58 11.77 8.71 0.68
CA LEU A 58 12.34 7.73 1.59
C LEU A 58 12.08 8.15 3.06
N ASN A 59 11.41 7.26 3.80
CA ASN A 59 10.98 7.48 5.19
C ASN A 59 9.96 8.62 5.42
N LYS A 60 9.32 9.16 4.39
CA LYS A 60 8.19 10.08 4.55
C LYS A 60 6.85 9.36 4.51
N GLU A 61 5.95 9.77 5.39
CA GLU A 61 4.56 9.32 5.40
C GLU A 61 3.70 10.28 4.56
N VAL A 62 3.00 9.74 3.57
CA VAL A 62 2.14 10.49 2.66
C VAL A 62 0.70 10.08 2.92
N CYS A 63 -0.15 11.07 3.20
CA CYS A 63 -1.57 10.88 3.45
C CYS A 63 -2.37 11.14 2.17
N PHE A 64 -2.96 10.10 1.60
CA PHE A 64 -3.93 10.19 0.50
C PHE A 64 -5.34 10.25 1.07
N ARG A 65 -6.19 11.14 0.56
CA ARG A 65 -7.56 11.36 1.04
C ARG A 65 -8.56 11.36 -0.12
N GLY A 66 -9.84 11.11 0.19
CA GLY A 66 -10.93 11.20 -0.78
C GLY A 66 -10.69 10.31 -2.01
N HIS A 67 -10.84 10.86 -3.21
CA HIS A 67 -10.66 10.12 -4.47
C HIS A 67 -9.30 9.42 -4.57
N HIS A 68 -8.22 10.00 -4.03
CA HIS A 68 -6.90 9.37 -4.05
C HIS A 68 -6.83 8.14 -3.14
N ALA A 69 -7.51 8.17 -1.99
CA ALA A 69 -7.60 6.99 -1.12
C ALA A 69 -8.39 5.86 -1.81
N THR A 70 -9.51 6.20 -2.45
CA THR A 70 -10.31 5.24 -3.23
C THR A 70 -9.48 4.61 -4.36
N PHE A 71 -8.75 5.43 -5.13
CA PHE A 71 -7.89 4.97 -6.20
C PHE A 71 -6.84 3.96 -5.71
N ILE A 72 -6.16 4.24 -4.60
CA ILE A 72 -5.17 3.33 -4.03
C ILE A 72 -5.82 2.00 -3.64
N ALA A 73 -7.01 2.02 -3.04
CA ALA A 73 -7.72 0.79 -2.69
C ALA A 73 -8.11 -0.04 -3.92
N GLU A 74 -8.59 0.60 -5.00
CA GLU A 74 -8.90 -0.05 -6.27
C GLU A 74 -7.67 -0.62 -6.97
N LEU A 75 -6.54 0.09 -6.91
CA LEU A 75 -5.29 -0.34 -7.50
C LEU A 75 -4.83 -1.68 -6.88
N PHE A 76 -4.98 -1.83 -5.56
CA PHE A 76 -4.69 -3.08 -4.86
C PHE A 76 -5.72 -4.19 -5.17
N ASP A 77 -7.00 -3.84 -5.37
CA ASP A 77 -8.04 -4.81 -5.73
C ASP A 77 -7.82 -5.41 -7.12
N LYS A 78 -7.45 -4.58 -8.09
CA LYS A 78 -7.20 -4.99 -9.49
C LYS A 78 -5.91 -5.79 -9.64
N ASN A 79 -4.95 -5.63 -8.72
CA ASN A 79 -3.60 -6.22 -8.81
C ASN A 79 -3.26 -7.08 -7.59
N LEU A 80 -4.19 -7.93 -7.15
CA LEU A 80 -4.02 -8.79 -5.96
C LEU A 80 -2.82 -9.74 -6.04
N ASN A 81 -2.37 -10.11 -7.25
CA ASN A 81 -1.21 -10.97 -7.44
C ASN A 81 0.12 -10.20 -7.40
N ASP A 82 0.08 -8.88 -7.58
CA ASP A 82 1.27 -8.05 -7.78
C ASP A 82 1.77 -7.41 -6.47
N PHE A 83 1.28 -7.88 -5.32
CA PHE A 83 1.83 -7.48 -4.03
C PHE A 83 1.89 -8.62 -3.03
N GLU A 84 2.85 -8.56 -2.10
CA GLU A 84 3.04 -9.54 -1.03
C GLU A 84 3.03 -8.84 0.33
N LEU A 85 2.48 -9.51 1.35
CA LEU A 85 2.50 -9.02 2.72
C LEU A 85 3.79 -9.50 3.38
N CYS A 86 4.68 -8.56 3.67
CA CYS A 86 5.86 -8.84 4.48
C CYS A 86 5.40 -8.92 5.94
N GLN A 87 5.20 -10.13 6.47
CA GLN A 87 5.13 -10.27 7.92
C GLN A 87 6.49 -9.89 8.51
N LYS A 88 6.52 -8.99 9.48
CA LYS A 88 7.66 -8.94 10.40
C LYS A 88 7.62 -10.25 11.18
N SER A 89 8.55 -11.15 10.86
CA SER A 89 8.95 -12.24 11.75
C SER A 89 9.44 -11.66 13.08
#